data_AF-A0A059WMK4-F1
#
_entry.id   AF-A0A059WMK4-F1
#
_cell.length_a   1.000
_cell.length_b   1.000
_cell.length_c   1.000
_cell.angle_alpha   90.00
_cell.angle_beta   90.00
_cell.angle_gamma   90.00
#
_symmetry.space_group_name_H-M   'P 1'
#
loop_
_entity.id
_entity.type
_entity.pdbx_description
1 polymer ?
#
loop_
_entity_poly.entity_id
_entity_poly.type
_entity_poly.pdbx_seq_one_letter_code
_entity_poly.pdbx_strand_id
1 'polypeptide(L)'
;MVLTSLASDAGTFFDQILRARSLAKIADTMWNFDAEQGRNLFRKAWYAAESADANPAPNNVGQRPPNLRGEVLRLTAQRDRLLADEFLEKLKADQSETETAKSVSNRWALPEASEQRLNLAKGFLGTGDVQRALQLADPILTNVTISTVEFLTSLRAKDPAAADQRYDL
;
A
#
# COMPACT_ATOMS: atom_id res chain seq x y z
N MET A 1 -15.32 -21.78 -11.45
CA MET A 1 -15.67 -21.09 -12.71
C MET A 1 -16.47 -19.79 -12.54
N VAL A 2 -16.84 -19.37 -11.32
CA VAL A 2 -17.57 -18.10 -11.07
C VAL A 2 -16.61 -16.90 -10.85
N LEU A 3 -15.47 -17.13 -10.19
CA LEU A 3 -14.49 -16.06 -9.90
C LEU A 3 -13.83 -15.46 -11.15
N THR A 4 -13.60 -16.28 -12.18
CA THR A 4 -13.03 -15.83 -13.46
C THR A 4 -13.99 -14.94 -14.24
N SER A 5 -15.28 -15.30 -14.26
CA SER A 5 -16.32 -14.49 -14.88
C SER A 5 -16.55 -13.19 -14.12
N LEU A 6 -16.55 -13.25 -12.78
CA LEU A 6 -16.66 -12.07 -11.92
C LEU A 6 -15.47 -11.11 -12.10
N ALA A 7 -14.25 -11.64 -12.26
CA ALA A 7 -13.08 -10.83 -12.55
C ALA A 7 -13.13 -10.17 -13.94
N SER A 8 -13.72 -10.86 -14.93
CA SER A 8 -13.93 -10.31 -16.26
C SER A 8 -14.97 -9.18 -16.22
N ASP A 9 -16.08 -9.37 -15.51
CA ASP A 9 -17.13 -8.37 -15.33
C ASP A 9 -16.63 -7.17 -14.52
N ALA A 10 -15.87 -7.42 -13.45
CA ALA A 10 -15.24 -6.34 -12.70
C ALA A 10 -14.23 -5.54 -13.54
N GLY A 11 -13.62 -6.19 -14.53
CA GLY A 11 -12.74 -5.57 -15.51
C GLY A 11 -13.45 -4.68 -16.54
N THR A 12 -14.77 -4.75 -16.68
CA THR A 12 -15.53 -3.87 -17.61
C THR A 12 -16.10 -2.63 -16.93
N PHE A 13 -15.95 -2.50 -15.60
CA PHE A 13 -16.44 -1.33 -14.88
C PHE A 13 -15.81 -0.04 -15.43
N PHE A 14 -16.71 0.90 -15.77
CA PHE A 14 -16.36 2.23 -16.28
C PHE A 14 -15.71 3.10 -15.20
N ASP A 15 -16.07 2.85 -13.93
CA ASP A 15 -15.45 3.47 -12.76
C ASP A 15 -14.17 2.73 -12.36
N GLN A 16 -13.03 3.40 -12.57
CA GLN A 16 -11.71 2.86 -12.25
C GLN A 16 -11.51 2.62 -10.74
N ILE A 17 -12.19 3.39 -9.88
CA ILE A 17 -12.16 3.22 -8.41
C ILE A 17 -12.83 1.90 -8.04
N LEU A 18 -14.03 1.67 -8.57
CA LEU A 18 -14.79 0.45 -8.33
C LEU A 18 -14.08 -0.78 -8.91
N ARG A 19 -13.48 -0.63 -10.10
CA ARG A 19 -12.69 -1.65 -10.78
C ARG A 19 -11.48 -2.07 -9.95
N ALA A 20 -10.66 -1.12 -9.49
CA ALA A 20 -9.47 -1.39 -8.69
C ALA A 20 -9.82 -2.17 -7.40
N ARG A 21 -10.81 -1.68 -6.65
CA ARG A 21 -11.25 -2.31 -5.39
C ARG A 21 -11.84 -3.71 -5.62
N SER A 22 -12.68 -3.87 -6.63
CA SER A 22 -13.31 -5.17 -6.93
C SER A 22 -12.27 -6.20 -7.35
N LEU A 23 -11.36 -5.83 -8.26
CA LEU A 23 -10.28 -6.72 -8.71
C LEU A 23 -9.34 -7.10 -7.56
N ALA A 24 -8.99 -6.18 -6.66
CA ALA A 24 -8.14 -6.48 -5.52
C ALA A 24 -8.78 -7.45 -4.52
N LYS A 25 -10.08 -7.29 -4.25
CA LYS A 25 -10.82 -8.24 -3.39
C LYS A 25 -10.96 -9.61 -4.05
N ILE A 26 -11.26 -9.66 -5.34
CA ILE A 26 -11.34 -10.94 -6.07
C ILE A 26 -9.96 -11.60 -6.08
N ALA A 27 -8.88 -10.85 -6.30
CA ALA A 27 -7.51 -11.34 -6.24
C ALA A 27 -7.17 -11.96 -4.87
N ASP A 28 -7.51 -11.27 -3.78
CA ASP A 28 -7.29 -11.76 -2.42
C ASP A 28 -8.03 -13.08 -2.15
N THR A 29 -9.30 -13.19 -2.58
CA THR A 29 -10.07 -14.43 -2.44
C THR A 29 -9.57 -15.56 -3.34
N MET A 30 -9.18 -15.24 -4.58
CA MET A 30 -8.70 -16.21 -5.56
C MET A 30 -7.32 -16.75 -5.21
N TRP A 31 -6.52 -16.00 -4.45
CA TRP A 31 -5.19 -16.42 -4.01
C TRP A 31 -5.17 -17.80 -3.30
N ASN A 32 -6.25 -18.11 -2.56
CA ASN A 32 -6.38 -19.40 -1.86
C ASN A 32 -6.64 -20.59 -2.81
N PHE A 33 -7.02 -20.33 -4.07
CA PHE A 33 -7.40 -21.35 -5.06
C PHE A 33 -6.43 -21.41 -6.24
N ASP A 34 -5.99 -20.24 -6.72
CA ASP A 34 -5.07 -20.08 -7.84
C ASP A 34 -4.26 -18.79 -7.64
N ALA A 35 -3.03 -18.97 -7.14
CA ALA A 35 -2.13 -17.87 -6.84
C ALA A 35 -1.66 -17.12 -8.10
N GLU A 36 -1.46 -17.82 -9.22
CA GLU A 36 -1.06 -17.21 -10.49
C GLU A 36 -2.15 -16.27 -11.03
N GLN A 37 -3.40 -16.73 -11.01
CA GLN A 37 -4.53 -15.89 -11.40
C GLN A 37 -4.75 -14.74 -10.42
N GLY A 38 -4.60 -14.98 -9.11
CA GLY A 38 -4.62 -13.93 -8.09
C GLY A 38 -3.57 -12.85 -8.36
N ARG A 39 -2.35 -13.24 -8.72
CA ARG A 39 -1.24 -12.33 -9.07
C ARG A 39 -1.57 -11.48 -10.29
N ASN A 40 -2.16 -12.08 -11.33
CA ASN A 40 -2.62 -11.36 -12.51
C ASN A 40 -3.73 -10.36 -12.19
N LEU A 41 -4.66 -10.71 -11.30
CA LEU A 41 -5.71 -9.77 -10.86
C LEU A 41 -5.16 -8.62 -10.02
N PHE A 42 -4.19 -8.86 -9.15
CA PHE A 42 -3.51 -7.80 -8.40
C PHE A 42 -2.83 -6.80 -9.34
N ARG A 43 -2.16 -7.27 -10.40
CA ARG A 43 -1.59 -6.37 -11.42
C ARG A 43 -2.65 -5.55 -12.16
N LYS A 44 -3.79 -6.15 -12.51
CA LYS A 44 -4.91 -5.42 -13.14
C LYS A 44 -5.54 -4.40 -12.19
N ALA A 45 -5.66 -4.74 -10.91
CA ALA A 45 -6.16 -3.84 -9.87
C ALA A 45 -5.23 -2.64 -9.67
N TRP A 46 -3.92 -2.88 -9.66
CA TRP A 46 -2.89 -1.84 -9.59
C TRP A 46 -2.97 -0.87 -10.76
N TYR A 47 -3.05 -1.37 -11.99
CA TYR A 47 -3.19 -0.54 -13.19
C TYR A 47 -4.46 0.32 -13.18
N ALA A 48 -5.59 -0.24 -12.71
CA ALA A 48 -6.82 0.52 -12.54
C ALA A 48 -6.69 1.63 -11.48
N ALA A 49 -5.95 1.36 -10.40
CA ALA A 49 -5.64 2.37 -9.38
C ALA A 49 -4.74 3.48 -9.93
N GLU A 50 -3.69 3.15 -10.68
CA GLU A 50 -2.83 4.12 -11.38
C GLU A 50 -3.65 5.02 -12.32
N SER A 51 -4.55 4.41 -13.10
CA SER A 51 -5.44 5.12 -14.03
C SER A 51 -6.43 6.06 -13.32
N ALA A 52 -6.92 5.65 -12.14
CA ALA A 52 -7.84 6.47 -11.32
C ALA A 52 -7.13 7.70 -10.73
N ASP A 53 -5.86 7.56 -10.35
CA ASP A 53 -5.06 8.67 -9.83
C ASP A 53 -4.65 9.66 -10.93
N ALA A 54 -4.39 9.16 -12.14
CA ALA A 54 -4.04 9.99 -13.30
C ALA A 54 -5.23 10.82 -13.81
N ASN A 55 -6.46 10.29 -13.70
CA ASN A 55 -7.70 10.95 -14.10
C ASN A 55 -8.69 10.98 -12.93
N PRO A 56 -8.49 11.86 -11.93
CA PRO A 56 -9.44 11.99 -10.84
C PRO A 56 -10.77 12.49 -11.38
N ALA A 57 -11.86 11.79 -11.06
CA ALA A 57 -13.19 12.19 -11.48
C ALA A 57 -13.51 13.64 -11.02
N PRO A 58 -14.14 14.48 -11.87
CA PRO A 58 -14.38 15.90 -11.59
C PRO A 58 -15.29 16.15 -10.36
N ASN A 59 -15.98 15.13 -9.86
CA ASN A 59 -16.81 15.22 -8.65
C ASN A 59 -16.03 15.01 -7.33
N ASN A 60 -14.74 14.65 -7.38
CA ASN A 60 -13.90 14.39 -6.19
C ASN A 60 -13.05 15.59 -5.77
N VAL A 61 -13.30 16.80 -6.31
CA VAL A 61 -12.58 18.03 -5.93
C VAL A 61 -12.99 18.43 -4.51
N GLY A 62 -12.27 17.90 -3.51
CA GLY A 62 -12.48 18.19 -2.08
C GLY A 62 -12.64 16.95 -1.19
N GLN A 63 -12.95 15.78 -1.75
CA GLN A 63 -12.81 14.51 -1.03
C GLN A 63 -11.38 14.00 -1.23
N ARG A 64 -10.68 13.69 -0.13
CA ARG A 64 -9.35 13.07 -0.18
C ARG A 64 -9.43 11.87 -1.13
N PRO A 65 -8.67 11.86 -2.24
CA PRO A 65 -8.78 10.78 -3.22
C PRO A 65 -8.56 9.45 -2.46
N PRO A 66 -9.41 8.44 -2.70
CA PRO A 66 -9.22 7.16 -2.04
C PRO A 66 -7.82 6.66 -2.40
N ASN A 67 -6.99 6.33 -1.40
CA ASN A 67 -5.66 5.77 -1.60
C ASN A 67 -5.77 4.35 -2.18
N LEU A 68 -6.20 4.23 -3.43
CA LEU A 68 -6.51 2.97 -4.09
C LEU A 68 -5.24 2.15 -4.29
N ARG A 69 -4.13 2.79 -4.69
CA ARG A 69 -2.81 2.13 -4.75
C ARG A 69 -2.43 1.55 -3.39
N GLY A 70 -2.64 2.30 -2.31
CA GLY A 70 -2.39 1.82 -0.94
C GLY A 70 -3.30 0.66 -0.52
N GLU A 71 -4.56 0.66 -0.94
CA GLU A 71 -5.51 -0.44 -0.68
C GLU A 71 -5.10 -1.73 -1.42
N VAL A 72 -4.78 -1.62 -2.72
CA VAL A 72 -4.28 -2.74 -3.53
C VAL A 72 -2.97 -3.26 -2.96
N LEU A 73 -2.01 -2.36 -2.67
CA LEU A 73 -0.72 -2.71 -2.08
C LEU A 73 -0.88 -3.48 -0.78
N ARG A 74 -1.82 -3.08 0.07
CA ARG A 74 -2.08 -3.77 1.34
C ARG A 74 -2.57 -5.20 1.14
N LEU A 75 -3.51 -5.40 0.23
CA LEU A 75 -4.02 -6.74 -0.08
C LEU A 75 -2.93 -7.60 -0.75
N THR A 76 -2.14 -7.01 -1.63
CA THR A 76 -0.99 -7.70 -2.24
C THR A 76 0.06 -8.06 -1.19
N ALA A 77 0.44 -7.16 -0.29
CA ALA A 77 1.44 -7.41 0.75
C ALA A 77 1.05 -8.53 1.73
N GLN A 78 -0.26 -8.78 1.90
CA GLN A 78 -0.75 -9.91 2.69
C GLN A 78 -0.56 -11.27 2.00
N ARG A 79 -0.48 -11.30 0.66
CA ARG A 79 -0.50 -12.52 -0.15
C ARG A 79 0.83 -12.81 -0.84
N ASP A 80 1.44 -11.78 -1.41
CA ASP A 80 2.66 -11.85 -2.20
C ASP A 80 3.57 -10.66 -1.91
N ARG A 81 4.61 -10.93 -1.11
CA ARG A 81 5.58 -9.91 -0.74
C ARG A 81 6.41 -9.42 -1.92
N LEU A 82 6.79 -10.31 -2.85
CA LEU A 82 7.60 -9.94 -4.00
C LEU A 82 6.83 -9.00 -4.91
N LEU A 83 5.55 -9.29 -5.14
CA LEU A 83 4.69 -8.41 -5.93
C LEU A 83 4.43 -7.06 -5.21
N ALA A 84 4.31 -7.06 -3.89
CA ALA A 84 4.16 -5.82 -3.13
C ALA A 84 5.41 -4.94 -3.18
N ASP A 85 6.61 -5.55 -3.12
CA ASP A 85 7.86 -4.82 -3.28
C ASP A 85 7.99 -4.24 -4.70
N GLU A 86 7.59 -4.97 -5.76
CA GLU A 86 7.51 -4.44 -7.14
C GLU A 86 6.63 -3.17 -7.22
N PHE A 87 5.45 -3.20 -6.58
CA PHE A 87 4.52 -2.06 -6.58
C PHE A 87 5.05 -0.87 -5.75
N LEU A 88 5.74 -1.14 -4.64
CA LEU A 88 6.41 -0.11 -3.85
C LEU A 88 7.53 0.58 -4.64
N GLU A 89 8.34 -0.18 -5.38
CA GLU A 89 9.39 0.39 -6.23
C GLU A 89 8.80 1.28 -7.34
N LYS A 90 7.71 0.87 -7.97
CA LYS A 90 6.98 1.72 -8.93
C LYS A 90 6.50 3.03 -8.30
N LEU A 91 5.94 2.96 -7.09
CA LEU A 91 5.44 4.15 -6.41
C LEU A 91 6.58 5.12 -6.06
N LYS A 92 7.75 4.62 -5.66
CA LYS A 92 8.95 5.45 -5.47
C LYS A 92 9.41 6.11 -6.77
N ALA A 93 9.39 5.38 -7.88
CA ALA A 93 9.77 5.91 -9.20
C ALA A 93 8.84 7.05 -9.64
N ASP A 94 7.51 6.85 -9.54
CA ASP A 94 6.49 7.87 -9.85
C ASP A 94 6.66 9.14 -8.98
N GLN A 95 7.01 8.97 -7.70
CA GLN A 95 7.27 10.09 -6.80
C GLN A 95 8.51 10.88 -7.17
N SER A 96 9.59 10.19 -7.54
CA SER A 96 10.84 10.82 -7.94
C SER A 96 10.66 11.69 -9.19
N GLU A 97 9.81 11.27 -10.14
CA GLU A 97 9.46 12.07 -11.31
C GLU A 97 8.60 13.29 -10.93
N THR A 98 7.64 13.13 -10.03
CA THR A 98 6.72 14.21 -9.62
C THR A 98 7.38 15.26 -8.70
N GLU A 99 8.41 14.86 -7.94
CA GLU A 99 9.16 15.72 -7.02
C GLU A 99 10.00 16.78 -7.73
N THR A 100 10.34 16.60 -9.01
CA THR A 100 11.05 17.63 -9.80
C THR A 100 10.21 18.89 -10.05
N ALA A 101 8.89 18.86 -9.81
CA ALA A 101 7.98 19.99 -10.04
C ALA A 101 7.43 20.66 -8.75
N LYS A 102 7.58 20.08 -7.56
CA LYS A 102 6.94 20.59 -6.31
C LYS A 102 7.81 20.57 -5.04
N SER A 103 9.13 20.55 -5.18
CA SER A 103 10.03 20.51 -4.02
C SER A 103 10.23 21.89 -3.37
N VAL A 104 9.38 22.24 -2.40
CA VAL A 104 9.76 23.11 -1.26
C VAL A 104 9.06 22.68 0.04
N SER A 105 7.90 22.02 0.00
CA SER A 105 6.97 22.10 1.13
C SER A 105 7.06 21.05 2.24
N ASN A 106 7.90 20.00 2.20
CA ASN A 106 7.90 19.07 3.35
C ASN A 106 9.19 18.27 3.60
N ARG A 107 10.19 18.88 4.25
CA ARG A 107 11.37 18.17 4.80
C ARG A 107 11.03 17.15 5.90
N TRP A 108 9.80 17.17 6.42
CA TRP A 108 9.33 16.30 7.49
C TRP A 108 8.28 15.27 7.02
N ALA A 109 7.88 15.30 5.74
CA ALA A 109 7.04 14.24 5.19
C ALA A 109 7.90 13.09 4.70
N LEU A 110 7.42 11.89 4.95
CA LEU A 110 7.93 10.71 4.29
C LEU A 110 7.50 10.76 2.81
N PRO A 111 8.32 10.28 1.87
CA PRO A 111 7.83 9.98 0.53
C PRO A 111 6.59 9.08 0.64
N GLU A 112 5.54 9.28 -0.14
CA GLU A 112 4.29 8.54 0.08
C GLU A 112 4.49 7.01 -0.07
N ALA A 113 5.51 6.52 -0.80
CA ALA A 113 5.86 5.10 -0.79
C ALA A 113 6.31 4.62 0.61
N SER A 114 7.08 5.46 1.32
CA SER A 114 7.48 5.22 2.71
C SER A 114 6.30 5.37 3.67
N GLU A 115 5.38 6.32 3.43
CA GLU A 115 4.12 6.42 4.19
C GLU A 115 3.24 5.17 4.02
N GLN A 116 3.08 4.69 2.79
CA GLN A 116 2.29 3.50 2.50
C GLN A 116 2.91 2.27 3.17
N ARG A 117 4.23 2.09 3.06
CA ARG A 117 4.95 1.02 3.77
C ARG A 117 4.76 1.09 5.28
N LEU A 118 4.79 2.30 5.87
CA LEU A 118 4.53 2.48 7.30
C LEU A 118 3.08 2.17 7.68
N ASN A 119 2.12 2.53 6.85
CA ASN A 119 0.71 2.20 7.06
C ASN A 119 0.46 0.68 7.02
N LEU A 120 1.17 -0.05 6.14
CA LEU A 120 1.18 -1.52 6.16
C LEU A 120 1.76 -2.05 7.46
N ALA A 121 2.91 -1.52 7.90
CA ALA A 121 3.53 -1.90 9.16
C ALA A 121 2.58 -1.69 10.36
N LYS A 122 1.92 -0.53 10.44
CA LYS A 122 0.88 -0.23 11.45
C LYS A 122 -0.27 -1.24 11.39
N GLY A 123 -0.70 -1.63 10.18
CA GLY A 123 -1.73 -2.64 9.97
C GLY A 123 -1.36 -4.01 10.54
N PHE A 124 -0.15 -4.49 10.24
CA PHE A 124 0.37 -5.77 10.78
C PHE A 124 0.57 -5.72 12.30
N LEU A 125 1.03 -4.58 12.83
CA LEU A 125 1.16 -4.37 14.27
C LEU A 125 -0.20 -4.45 14.97
N GLY A 126 -1.25 -3.88 14.37
CA GLY A 126 -2.62 -3.95 14.86
C GLY A 126 -3.19 -5.37 14.90
N THR A 127 -2.80 -6.23 13.93
CA THR A 127 -3.19 -7.64 13.89
C THR A 127 -2.33 -8.56 14.77
N GLY A 128 -1.31 -8.01 15.46
CA GLY A 128 -0.40 -8.76 16.35
C GLY A 128 0.79 -9.41 15.63
N ASP A 129 0.98 -9.17 14.34
CA ASP A 129 2.11 -9.68 13.55
C ASP A 129 3.28 -8.68 13.61
N VAL A 130 3.89 -8.60 14.80
CA VAL A 130 4.97 -7.64 15.10
C VAL A 130 6.16 -7.86 14.18
N GLN A 131 6.51 -9.10 13.89
CA GLN A 131 7.69 -9.43 13.08
C GLN A 131 7.55 -8.91 11.64
N ARG A 132 6.37 -9.04 11.02
CA ARG A 132 6.11 -8.45 9.69
C ARG A 132 6.03 -6.93 9.73
N ALA A 133 5.44 -6.37 10.79
CA ALA A 133 5.40 -4.92 10.97
C ALA A 133 6.81 -4.33 11.03
N LEU A 134 7.70 -4.97 11.78
CA LEU A 134 9.09 -4.56 11.94
C LEU A 134 9.87 -4.63 10.63
N GLN A 135 9.73 -5.70 9.85
CA GLN A 135 10.41 -5.85 8.56
C GLN A 135 10.01 -4.78 7.53
N LEU A 136 8.79 -4.27 7.61
CA LEU A 136 8.32 -3.19 6.75
C LEU A 136 8.77 -1.82 7.27
N ALA A 137 8.81 -1.63 8.60
CA ALA A 137 9.20 -0.38 9.21
C ALA A 137 10.73 -0.15 9.24
N ASP A 138 11.54 -1.20 9.43
CA ASP A 138 13.01 -1.12 9.51
C ASP A 138 13.68 -0.17 8.51
N PRO A 139 13.44 -0.30 7.19
CA PRO A 139 14.13 0.53 6.20
C PRO A 139 13.72 2.01 6.23
N ILE A 140 12.63 2.36 6.93
CA ILE A 140 12.12 3.74 7.02
C ILE A 140 12.30 4.35 8.41
N LEU A 141 12.60 3.54 9.43
CA LEU A 141 12.86 4.00 10.80
C LEU A 141 14.17 4.80 10.92
N THR A 142 15.04 4.74 9.92
CA THR A 142 16.25 5.57 9.81
C THR A 142 15.93 7.07 9.68
N ASN A 143 14.77 7.43 9.13
CA ASN A 143 14.33 8.82 9.01
C ASN A 143 13.30 9.14 10.10
N VAL A 144 13.72 9.93 11.10
CA VAL A 144 12.85 10.34 12.20
C VAL A 144 11.85 11.39 11.72
N THR A 145 10.62 10.94 11.47
CA THR A 145 9.45 11.74 11.12
C THR A 145 8.32 11.51 12.14
N ILE A 146 7.32 12.40 12.15
CA ILE A 146 6.14 12.28 13.04
C ILE A 146 5.49 10.89 12.89
N SER A 147 5.34 10.42 11.66
CA SER A 147 4.72 9.12 11.38
C SER A 147 5.53 7.96 11.94
N THR A 148 6.87 7.98 11.80
CA THR A 148 7.74 6.94 12.39
C THR A 148 7.73 6.95 13.92
N VAL A 149 7.65 8.13 14.55
CA VAL A 149 7.54 8.27 16.01
C VAL A 149 6.23 7.68 16.52
N GLU A 150 5.10 7.90 15.83
CA GLU A 150 3.82 7.27 16.17
C GLU A 150 3.88 5.75 16.05
N PHE A 151 4.55 5.22 15.02
CA PHE A 151 4.72 3.79 14.85
C PHE A 151 5.56 3.20 15.99
N LEU A 152 6.69 3.83 16.34
CA LEU A 152 7.54 3.39 17.45
C LEU A 152 6.80 3.46 18.80
N THR A 153 5.98 4.48 19.01
CA THR A 153 5.12 4.58 20.21
C THR A 153 4.11 3.42 20.25
N SER A 154 3.49 3.10 19.11
CA SER A 154 2.57 1.97 19.00
C SER A 154 3.27 0.61 19.19
N LEU A 155 4.48 0.48 18.64
CA LEU A 155 5.33 -0.69 18.78
C LEU A 155 5.70 -0.89 20.26
N ARG A 156 6.15 0.16 20.96
CA ARG A 156 6.49 0.09 22.38
C ARG A 156 5.33 -0.38 23.25
N ALA A 157 4.10 0.03 22.92
CA ALA A 157 2.91 -0.41 23.63
C ALA A 157 2.60 -1.92 23.44
N LYS A 158 3.09 -2.53 22.36
CA LYS A 158 2.89 -3.95 22.03
C LYS A 158 4.08 -4.83 22.40
N ASP A 159 5.28 -4.34 22.13
CA ASP A 159 6.55 -5.00 22.35
C ASP A 159 7.61 -3.94 22.75
N PRO A 160 7.79 -3.69 24.05
CA PRO A 160 8.75 -2.71 24.54
C PRO A 160 10.20 -3.12 24.25
N ALA A 161 10.52 -4.42 24.22
CA ALA A 161 11.87 -4.91 23.97
C ALA A 161 12.32 -4.67 22.51
N ALA A 162 11.40 -4.88 21.56
CA ALA A 162 11.68 -4.60 20.14
C ALA A 162 11.81 -3.10 19.83
N ALA A 163 11.11 -2.24 20.58
CA ALA A 163 11.23 -0.79 20.45
C ALA A 163 12.56 -0.28 21.02
N ASP A 164 12.95 -0.73 22.21
CA ASP A 164 14.17 -0.29 22.89
C ASP A 164 15.44 -0.71 22.11
N GLN A 165 15.46 -1.91 21.49
CA GLN A 165 16.57 -2.36 20.63
C GLN A 165 16.87 -1.46 19.42
N ARG A 166 15.91 -0.63 18.99
CA ARG A 166 16.06 0.25 17.81
C ARG A 166 16.36 1.70 18.15
N TYR A 167 16.30 2.06 19.43
CA TYR A 167 16.65 3.39 19.91
C TYR A 167 18.09 3.46 20.44
N ASP A 168 18.76 2.32 20.60
CA ASP A 168 20.12 2.20 21.16
C ASP A 168 21.25 2.28 20.11
N LEU A 169 20.99 2.90 18.95
CA LEU A 169 21.96 3.18 17.88
C LEU A 169 22.21 4.68 17.70
#